data_AF-A0A7S0CA87-F1
#
_entry.id   AF-A0A7S0CA87-F1
#
_cell.length_a   1.000
_cell.length_b   1.000
_cell.length_c   1.000
_cell.angle_alpha   90.00
_cell.angle_beta   90.00
_cell.angle_gamma   90.00
#
_symmetry.space_group_name_H-M   'P 1'
#
loop_
_entity.id
_entity.type
_entity.pdbx_description
1 polymer ?
#
loop_
_entity_poly.entity_id
_entity_poly.type
_entity_poly.pdbx_seq_one_letter_code
_entity_poly.pdbx_strand_id
1 'polypeptide(L)'
;LTITEYFGNVASQDPTFSACISKVDEPCSEAWQRPTFAEWVLVLSGVLHLEHEGENGTETTVVPAGSGVFLAADERVKWVWPEACTYVPICVPAFTPDGCRREPEEGSAKDADPETMAELHKLHEKA
;
A
#
# COMPACT_ATOMS: atom_id res chain seq x y z
N LEU A 1 10.30 -2.48 -2.90
CA LEU A 1 9.34 -2.49 -1.78
C LEU A 1 9.30 -3.90 -1.21
N THR A 2 9.46 -4.04 0.10
CA THR A 2 9.32 -5.32 0.82
C THR A 2 8.25 -5.16 1.89
N ILE A 3 7.34 -6.12 1.98
CA ILE A 3 6.24 -6.13 2.96
C ILE A 3 6.41 -7.37 3.84
N THR A 4 6.47 -7.16 5.15
CA THR A 4 6.44 -8.22 6.16
C THR A 4 5.10 -8.17 6.88
N GLU A 5 4.20 -9.09 6.54
CA GLU A 5 2.91 -9.23 7.23
C GLU A 5 3.09 -9.93 8.58
N TYR A 6 2.50 -9.36 9.64
CA TYR A 6 2.49 -9.96 10.98
C TYR A 6 1.09 -10.48 11.35
N PHE A 7 0.05 -9.79 10.87
CA PHE A 7 -1.35 -10.18 11.01
C PHE A 7 -2.04 -9.96 9.67
N GLY A 8 -2.94 -10.85 9.28
CA GLY A 8 -3.69 -10.77 8.04
C GLY A 8 -3.98 -12.14 7.44
N ASN A 9 -4.31 -12.13 6.15
CA ASN A 9 -4.69 -13.33 5.41
C ASN A 9 -3.55 -14.37 5.43
N VAL A 10 -2.30 -13.97 5.17
CA VAL A 10 -1.20 -14.94 4.99
C VAL A 10 -0.56 -15.33 6.32
N ALA A 11 -0.23 -14.35 7.17
CA ALA A 11 0.53 -14.56 8.40
C ALA A 11 -0.29 -15.19 9.53
N SER A 12 -1.58 -14.82 9.65
CA SER A 12 -2.44 -15.25 10.75
C SER A 12 -3.76 -15.89 10.35
N GLN A 13 -4.03 -16.05 9.04
CA GLN A 13 -5.30 -16.58 8.51
C GLN A 13 -6.53 -15.81 9.05
N ASP A 14 -6.39 -14.49 9.20
CA ASP A 14 -7.46 -13.61 9.66
C ASP A 14 -7.81 -12.58 8.57
N PRO A 15 -8.98 -12.68 7.94
CA PRO A 15 -9.40 -11.75 6.89
C PRO A 15 -9.97 -10.42 7.43
N THR A 16 -10.13 -10.27 8.74
CA THR A 16 -10.79 -9.10 9.33
C THR A 16 -9.88 -7.87 9.41
N PHE A 17 -8.56 -8.10 9.44
CA PHE A 17 -7.56 -7.07 9.70
C PHE A 17 -6.19 -7.53 9.21
N SER A 18 -5.40 -6.62 8.65
CA SER A 18 -3.97 -6.87 8.41
C SER A 18 -3.09 -5.76 8.95
N ALA A 19 -1.91 -6.12 9.46
CA ALA A 19 -0.86 -5.19 9.86
C ALA A 19 0.51 -5.70 9.43
N CYS A 20 1.26 -4.83 8.77
CA CYS A 20 2.55 -5.15 8.18
C CYS A 20 3.61 -4.13 8.58
N ILE A 21 4.88 -4.48 8.41
CA ILE A 21 5.94 -3.49 8.22
C ILE A 21 6.32 -3.50 6.74
N SER A 22 6.25 -2.32 6.12
CA SER A 22 6.64 -2.12 4.73
C SER A 22 7.90 -1.27 4.67
N LYS A 23 8.84 -1.69 3.82
CA LYS A 23 10.12 -1.02 3.60
C LYS A 23 10.33 -0.72 2.12
N VAL A 24 10.62 0.54 1.83
CA VAL A 24 11.01 1.03 0.51
C VAL A 24 12.47 1.47 0.60
N ASP A 25 13.33 0.88 -0.23
CA ASP A 25 14.77 1.15 -0.21
C ASP A 25 15.18 2.26 -1.20
N GLU A 26 14.49 2.36 -2.34
CA GLU A 26 14.77 3.33 -3.40
C GLU A 26 13.49 4.09 -3.80
N PRO A 27 13.60 5.33 -4.31
CA PRO A 27 12.45 6.09 -4.75
C PRO A 27 11.61 5.34 -5.78
N CYS A 28 10.31 5.27 -5.55
CA CYS A 28 9.36 4.62 -6.46
C CYS A 28 7.93 5.13 -6.24
N SER A 29 7.02 4.68 -7.10
CA SER A 29 5.59 4.93 -6.94
C SER A 29 4.79 3.68 -7.27
N GLU A 30 3.60 3.55 -6.69
CA GLU A 30 2.61 2.57 -7.13
C GLU A 30 1.75 3.14 -8.27
N ALA A 31 1.02 2.24 -8.94
CA ALA A 31 -0.07 2.64 -9.80
C ALA A 31 -1.19 3.28 -8.94
N TRP A 32 -2.05 4.07 -9.58
CA TRP A 32 -3.31 4.46 -8.95
C TRP A 32 -4.08 3.24 -8.48
N GLN A 33 -4.63 3.33 -7.28
CA GLN A 33 -5.39 2.25 -6.66
C GLN A 33 -6.66 2.81 -6.02
N ARG A 34 -7.66 1.94 -5.89
CA ARG A 34 -8.90 2.25 -5.20
C ARG A 34 -9.24 1.09 -4.27
N PRO A 35 -8.61 0.99 -3.08
CA PRO A 35 -8.76 -0.17 -2.24
C PRO A 35 -10.22 -0.43 -1.81
N THR A 36 -10.61 -1.70 -1.65
CA THR A 36 -11.91 -2.10 -1.06
C THR A 36 -11.90 -2.04 0.47
N PHE A 37 -10.74 -1.79 1.07
CA PHE A 37 -10.50 -1.69 2.50
C PHE A 37 -10.10 -0.28 2.89
N ALA A 38 -10.41 0.10 4.11
CA ALA A 38 -9.86 1.30 4.73
C ALA A 38 -8.45 1.02 5.25
N GLU A 39 -7.61 2.04 5.28
CA GLU A 39 -6.20 1.87 5.59
C GLU A 39 -5.69 2.98 6.53
N TRP A 40 -5.02 2.58 7.61
CA TRP A 40 -4.28 3.47 8.49
C TRP A 40 -2.81 3.26 8.24
N VAL A 41 -2.08 4.33 7.99
CA VAL A 41 -0.67 4.27 7.65
C VAL A 41 0.11 5.08 8.66
N LEU A 42 1.08 4.45 9.32
CA LEU A 42 2.01 5.11 10.22
C LEU A 42 3.38 5.16 9.56
N VAL A 43 3.96 6.34 9.38
CA VAL A 43 5.30 6.50 8.78
C VAL A 43 6.33 6.52 9.90
N LEU A 44 7.21 5.53 9.92
CA LEU A 44 8.25 5.37 10.95
C LEU A 44 9.55 6.08 10.57
N SER A 45 9.92 6.06 9.28
CA SER A 45 11.08 6.76 8.74
C SER A 45 10.84 7.18 7.28
N GLY A 46 11.54 8.24 6.85
CA GLY A 46 11.37 8.83 5.52
C GLY A 46 10.09 9.66 5.39
N VAL A 47 9.55 9.72 4.18
CA VAL A 47 8.30 10.42 3.86
C VAL A 47 7.48 9.63 2.85
N LEU A 48 6.16 9.67 3.02
CA LEU A 48 5.19 9.17 2.07
C LEU A 48 4.45 10.37 1.44
N HIS A 49 4.38 10.42 0.12
CA HIS A 49 3.49 11.31 -0.60
C HIS A 49 2.28 10.50 -1.08
N LEU A 50 1.08 10.91 -0.65
CA LEU A 50 -0.17 10.35 -1.16
C LEU A 50 -0.78 11.33 -2.13
N GLU A 51 -0.91 10.91 -3.37
CA GLU A 51 -1.61 11.65 -4.40
C GLU A 51 -3.10 11.29 -4.38
N HIS A 52 -3.95 12.31 -4.41
CA HIS A 52 -5.40 12.22 -4.41
C HIS A 52 -5.98 12.98 -5.61
N GLU A 53 -7.19 12.63 -6.03
CA GLU A 53 -7.95 13.41 -7.00
C GLU A 53 -8.59 14.62 -6.32
N GLY A 54 -8.17 15.82 -6.69
CA GLY A 54 -8.72 17.10 -6.21
C GLY A 54 -9.56 17.81 -7.28
N GLU A 55 -10.24 18.88 -6.88
CA GLU A 55 -11.14 19.64 -7.77
C GLU A 55 -10.42 20.26 -8.98
N ASN A 56 -9.13 20.59 -8.83
CA ASN A 56 -8.31 21.25 -9.84
C ASN A 56 -7.13 20.40 -10.32
N GLY A 57 -7.23 19.07 -10.17
CA GLY A 57 -6.18 18.12 -10.55
C GLY A 57 -5.65 17.33 -9.37
N THR A 58 -4.48 16.73 -9.53
CA THR A 58 -3.86 15.91 -8.48
C THR A 58 -3.37 16.78 -7.32
N GLU A 59 -3.81 16.45 -6.12
CA GLU A 59 -3.31 17.03 -4.86
C GLU A 59 -2.43 16.02 -4.12
N THR A 60 -1.48 16.50 -3.34
CA THR A 60 -0.54 15.64 -2.61
C THR A 60 -0.58 15.91 -1.12
N THR A 61 -0.88 14.87 -0.35
CA THR A 61 -0.71 14.83 1.10
C THR A 61 0.69 14.33 1.44
N VAL A 62 1.49 15.14 2.13
CA VAL A 62 2.84 14.76 2.58
C VAL A 62 2.76 14.22 4.01
N VAL A 63 3.19 12.97 4.21
CA VAL A 63 3.14 12.26 5.48
C VAL A 63 4.58 11.93 5.92
N PRO A 64 5.21 12.78 6.74
CA PRO A 64 6.58 12.56 7.19
C PRO A 64 6.64 11.54 8.34
N ALA A 65 7.85 11.04 8.62
CA ALA A 65 8.13 10.20 9.80
C ALA A 65 7.55 10.78 11.10
N GLY A 66 6.98 9.91 11.92
CA GLY A 66 6.28 10.27 13.16
C GLY A 66 4.83 10.72 12.95
N SER A 67 4.36 10.78 11.70
CA SER A 67 2.97 11.08 11.35
C SER A 67 2.23 9.84 10.86
N GLY A 68 0.91 9.97 10.74
CA GLY A 68 0.09 8.97 10.09
C GLY A 68 -1.03 9.59 9.28
N VAL A 69 -1.66 8.77 8.47
CA VAL A 69 -2.75 9.13 7.56
C VAL A 69 -3.79 8.03 7.55
N PHE A 70 -5.04 8.43 7.39
CA PHE A 70 -6.16 7.53 7.19
C PHE A 70 -6.66 7.67 5.76
N LEU A 71 -6.83 6.53 5.10
CA LEU A 71 -7.39 6.40 3.77
C LEU A 71 -8.71 5.64 3.87
N ALA A 72 -9.79 6.25 3.38
CA ALA A 72 -11.09 5.61 3.42
C ALA A 72 -11.17 4.46 2.41
N ALA A 73 -12.00 3.46 2.70
CA ALA A 73 -12.34 2.45 1.69
C ALA A 73 -12.95 3.13 0.46
N ASP A 74 -12.67 2.58 -0.72
CA ASP A 74 -13.06 3.13 -2.03
C ASP A 74 -12.47 4.51 -2.36
N GLU A 75 -11.53 5.04 -1.57
CA GLU A 75 -10.77 6.23 -1.92
C GLU A 75 -9.74 5.90 -2.99
N ARG A 76 -9.66 6.74 -4.03
CA ARG A 76 -8.67 6.60 -5.10
C ARG A 76 -7.41 7.37 -4.74
N VAL A 77 -6.30 6.65 -4.62
CA VAL A 77 -5.02 7.21 -4.18
C VAL A 77 -3.86 6.65 -5.00
N LYS A 78 -2.75 7.38 -5.03
CA LYS A 78 -1.47 6.89 -5.56
C LYS A 78 -0.37 7.12 -4.54
N TRP A 79 0.40 6.06 -4.30
CA TRP A 79 1.50 6.08 -3.35
C TRP A 79 2.78 6.48 -4.06
N VAL A 80 3.48 7.47 -3.52
CA VAL A 80 4.76 7.93 -4.02
C VAL A 80 5.74 8.01 -2.84
N TRP A 81 6.86 7.30 -2.97
CA TRP A 81 7.97 7.36 -2.04
C TRP A 81 9.14 8.07 -2.73
N PRO A 82 9.38 9.36 -2.43
CA PRO A 82 10.48 10.10 -3.05
C PRO A 82 11.86 9.71 -2.51
N GLU A 83 11.91 8.96 -1.41
CA GLU A 83 13.12 8.46 -0.75
C GLU A 83 12.82 7.13 -0.03
N ALA A 84 13.86 6.54 0.57
CA ALA A 84 13.69 5.34 1.41
C ALA A 84 12.72 5.62 2.57
N CYS A 85 11.74 4.73 2.73
CA CYS A 85 10.62 4.92 3.66
C CYS A 85 10.29 3.62 4.38
N THR A 86 10.07 3.67 5.69
CA THR A 86 9.53 2.55 6.47
C THR A 86 8.21 2.96 7.08
N TYR A 87 7.17 2.18 6.82
CA TYR A 87 5.81 2.48 7.26
C TYR A 87 5.05 1.22 7.66
N VAL A 88 3.97 1.41 8.42
CA VAL A 88 3.10 0.36 8.91
C VAL A 88 1.72 0.60 8.31
N PRO A 89 1.36 -0.10 7.22
CA PRO A 89 -0.01 -0.13 6.73
C PRO A 89 -0.84 -1.08 7.59
N ILE A 90 -2.05 -0.63 7.89
CA ILE A 90 -3.04 -1.36 8.67
C ILE A 90 -4.36 -1.33 7.89
N CYS A 91 -4.86 -2.48 7.44
CA CYS A 91 -6.04 -2.54 6.58
C CYS A 91 -7.23 -3.18 7.28
N VAL A 92 -8.42 -2.64 7.03
CA VAL A 92 -9.71 -3.19 7.48
C VAL A 92 -10.75 -3.14 6.33
N PRO A 93 -11.24 -4.30 5.83
CA PRO A 93 -10.78 -5.66 6.12
C PRO A 93 -9.31 -5.89 5.71
N ALA A 94 -8.77 -7.08 6.01
CA ALA A 94 -7.39 -7.42 5.70
C ALA A 94 -7.07 -7.22 4.20
N PHE A 95 -5.84 -6.79 3.93
CA PHE A 95 -5.33 -6.57 2.58
C PHE A 95 -5.52 -7.81 1.70
N THR A 96 -5.91 -7.58 0.45
CA THR A 96 -5.80 -8.56 -0.64
C THR A 96 -5.25 -7.89 -1.90
N PRO A 97 -4.47 -8.61 -2.74
CA PRO A 97 -3.94 -8.07 -3.99
C PRO A 97 -5.05 -7.54 -4.92
N ASP A 98 -6.13 -8.31 -5.04
CA ASP A 98 -7.31 -7.93 -5.84
C ASP A 98 -8.07 -6.75 -5.22
N GLY A 99 -8.15 -6.68 -3.89
CA GLY A 99 -8.82 -5.62 -3.15
C GLY A 99 -8.23 -4.24 -3.38
N CYS A 100 -6.93 -4.13 -3.68
CA CYS A 100 -6.31 -2.85 -4.04
C CYS A 100 -6.95 -2.20 -5.28
N ARG A 101 -7.49 -3.00 -6.22
CA ARG A 101 -8.01 -2.54 -7.52
C ARG A 101 -7.05 -1.56 -8.19
N ARG A 102 -5.80 -2.00 -8.38
CA ARG A 102 -4.75 -1.22 -9.04
C ARG A 102 -5.09 -1.00 -10.50
N GLU A 103 -4.92 0.21 -10.97
CA GLU A 103 -5.04 0.56 -12.38
C GLU A 103 -3.82 0.05 -13.18
N PRO A 104 -3.97 -0.13 -14.50
CA PRO A 104 -2.84 -0.37 -15.39
C PRO A 104 -1.95 0.86 -15.44
N GLU A 105 -0.68 0.71 -15.07
CA GLU A 105 0.37 1.72 -15.20
C GLU A 105 1.68 0.96 -15.46
N GLU A 106 2.56 1.46 -16.31
CA GLU A 106 3.89 0.86 -16.50
C GLU A 106 4.89 1.49 -15.54
N GLY A 107 5.80 0.67 -14.99
CA GLY A 107 6.88 1.15 -14.12
C GLY A 107 6.45 1.44 -12.68
N SER A 108 5.27 0.98 -12.27
CA SER A 108 4.87 1.04 -10.87
C SER A 108 5.62 -0.01 -10.03
N ALA A 109 5.66 0.15 -8.71
CA ALA A 109 6.41 -0.74 -7.82
C ALA A 109 5.97 -2.21 -7.92
N LYS A 110 4.69 -2.50 -8.23
CA LYS A 110 4.21 -3.86 -8.55
C LYS A 110 4.78 -4.44 -9.86
N ASP A 111 5.15 -3.61 -10.84
CA ASP A 111 5.61 -4.07 -12.16
C ASP A 111 7.12 -4.34 -12.18
N ALA A 112 7.83 -3.98 -11.12
CA ALA A 112 9.26 -4.20 -10.99
C ALA A 112 9.62 -5.70 -11.06
N ASP A 113 8.72 -6.58 -10.60
CA ASP A 113 8.90 -8.02 -10.63
C ASP A 113 7.55 -8.77 -10.73
N PRO A 114 7.17 -9.23 -11.95
CA PRO A 114 5.96 -10.02 -12.16
C PRO A 114 5.93 -11.35 -11.39
N GLU A 115 7.08 -11.97 -11.10
CA GLU A 115 7.14 -13.23 -10.35
C GLU A 115 6.75 -13.01 -8.88
N THR A 116 7.22 -11.91 -8.29
CA THR A 116 6.83 -11.49 -6.94
C THR A 116 5.32 -11.28 -6.83
N MET A 117 4.68 -10.63 -7.81
CA MET A 117 3.23 -10.47 -7.82
C MET A 117 2.50 -11.81 -7.95
N ALA A 118 2.95 -12.69 -8.83
CA ALA A 118 2.36 -14.03 -8.97
C ALA A 118 2.47 -14.85 -7.66
N GLU A 119 3.59 -14.74 -6.95
CA GLU A 119 3.76 -15.41 -5.66
C GLU A 119 2.85 -14.80 -4.59
N LEU A 120 2.70 -13.47 -4.57
CA LEU A 120 1.75 -12.79 -3.67
C LEU A 120 0.32 -13.32 -3.86
N HIS A 121 -0.15 -13.45 -5.12
CA HIS A 121 -1.47 -14.02 -5.38
C HIS A 121 -1.59 -15.46 -4.84
N LYS A 122 -0.59 -16.31 -5.05
CA LYS A 122 -0.61 -17.70 -4.53
C LYS A 122 -0.63 -17.77 -3.01
N LEU A 123 0.02 -16.84 -2.31
CA LEU A 123 -0.03 -16.78 -0.85
C LEU A 123 -1.45 -16.46 -0.37
N HIS A 124 -2.14 -15.53 -1.04
CA HIS A 124 -3.51 -15.16 -0.70
C HIS A 124 -4.56 -16.19 -1.12
N GLU A 125 -4.33 -17.01 -2.15
CA GLU A 125 -5.23 -18.12 -2.52
C GLU A 125 -5.22 -19.27 -1.50
N LYS A 126 -4.13 -19.41 -0.73
CA LYS A 126 -3.93 -20.47 0.28
C LYS A 126 -4.34 -20.07 1.70
N ALA A 127 -4.64 -18.78 1.90
CA ALA A 127 -4.98 -18.17 3.17
C ALA A 127 -6.41 -18.51 3.64
#